data_AF-X1F494-F1
#
_entry.id   AF-X1F494-F1
#
_cell.length_a   1.000
_cell.length_b   1.000
_cell.length_c   1.000
_cell.angle_alpha   90.00
_cell.angle_beta   90.00
_cell.angle_gamma   90.00
#
_symmetry.space_group_name_H-M   'P 1'
#
loop_
_entity.id
_entity.type
_entity.pdbx_description
1 polymer ?
#
loop_
_entity_poly.entity_id
_entity_poly.type
_entity_poly.pdbx_seq_one_letter_code
_entity_poly.pdbx_strand_id
1 'polypeptide(L)' 'MQKNTIVVKIGGSILGNQDTTLEDLVELQKQGKSLVVVHGGGQVASEWLAMLAG' A
#
# COMPACT_ATOMS: atom_id res chain seq x y z
N MET A 1 -22.48 -11.74 12.59
CA MET A 1 -21.16 -12.39 12.71
C MET A 1 -20.10 -11.36 12.33
N GLN A 2 -19.02 -11.21 13.10
CA GLN A 2 -17.92 -10.31 12.73
C GLN A 2 -17.15 -10.87 11.53
N LYS A 3 -16.87 -10.03 10.53
CA LYS A 3 -16.13 -10.40 9.33
C LYS A 3 -14.63 -10.30 9.64
N ASN A 4 -13.89 -11.40 9.56
CA ASN A 4 -12.43 -11.38 9.76
C ASN A 4 -11.78 -10.53 8.67
N THR A 5 -11.25 -9.37 9.07
CA THR A 5 -10.63 -8.39 8.18
C THR A 5 -9.12 -8.40 8.41
N ILE A 6 -8.36 -8.46 7.32
CA ILE A 6 -6.90 -8.38 7.31
C ILE A 6 -6.53 -6.94 6.97
N VAL A 7 -5.74 -6.30 7.82
CA VAL A 7 -5.20 -4.95 7.57
C VAL A 7 -3.75 -5.09 7.12
N VAL A 8 -3.45 -4.64 5.91
CA VAL A 8 -2.10 -4.70 5.32
C VAL A 8 -1.52 -3.29 5.27
N LYS A 9 -0.44 -3.04 6.02
CA LYS A 9 0.32 -1.79 5.92
C LYS A 9 1.43 -1.95 4.87
N ILE A 10 1.39 -1.13 3.83
CA ILE A 10 2.45 -1.04 2.83
C ILE A 10 3.31 0.19 3.12
N GLY A 11 4.63 0.02 3.07
CA GLY A 11 5.58 1.12 3.13
C GLY A 11 5.49 1.98 1.86
N GLY A 12 5.44 3.30 2.00
CA GLY A 12 5.25 4.21 0.86
C GLY A 12 6.38 4.14 -0.19
N SER A 13 7.60 3.77 0.22
CA SER A 13 8.76 3.59 -0.66
C SER A 13 8.75 2.28 -1.46
N ILE A 14 7.89 1.31 -1.10
CA ILE A 14 7.75 0.02 -1.78
C ILE A 14 6.64 0.07 -2.85
N LEU A 15 5.75 1.07 -2.76
CA LEU A 15 4.65 1.31 -3.69
C LEU A 15 5.19 1.95 -4.96
N GLY A 16 5.77 1.16 -5.86
CA GLY A 16 6.47 1.74 -6.99
C GLY A 16 6.87 0.78 -8.09
N ASN A 17 7.80 -0.17 -7.86
CA ASN A 17 8.44 -0.77 -9.03
C ASN A 17 9.25 -2.08 -8.88
N GLN A 18 9.23 -2.79 -7.74
CA GLN A 18 10.18 -3.92 -7.53
C GLN A 18 9.65 -5.11 -6.71
N ASP A 19 8.33 -5.29 -6.50
CA ASP A 19 7.84 -6.35 -5.60
C ASP A 19 6.46 -6.91 -6.01
N THR A 20 6.09 -8.08 -5.48
CA THR A 20 4.83 -8.80 -5.71
C THR A 20 3.67 -8.32 -4.84
N THR A 21 3.85 -7.22 -4.10
CA THR A 21 2.88 -6.75 -3.10
C THR A 21 1.46 -6.60 -3.68
N LEU A 22 1.30 -6.11 -4.91
CA LEU A 22 -0.03 -5.98 -5.53
C LEU A 22 -0.60 -7.34 -5.95
N GLU A 23 0.23 -8.21 -6.51
CA GLU A 23 -0.12 -9.57 -6.89
C GLU A 23 -0.56 -10.39 -5.67
N ASP A 24 0.14 -10.24 -4.55
CA ASP A 24 -0.19 -10.91 -3.28
C ASP A 24 -1.53 -10.41 -2.71
N LEU A 25 -1.79 -9.11 -2.80
CA LEU A 25 -3.10 -8.54 -2.43
C LEU A 25 -4.23 -9.09 -3.31
N VAL A 26 -4.00 -9.21 -4.62
CA VAL A 26 -4.97 -9.79 -5.55
C VAL A 26 -5.19 -11.27 -5.24
N GLU A 27 -4.14 -12.02 -4.93
CA GLU A 27 -4.25 -13.44 -4.57
C GLU A 27 -5.06 -13.64 -3.28
N LEU A 28 -4.81 -12.82 -2.25
CA LEU A 28 -5.61 -12.82 -1.03
C LEU A 28 -7.07 -12.44 -1.28
N GLN A 29 -7.33 -11.50 -2.18
CA GLN A 29 -8.69 -11.13 -2.58
C GLN A 29 -9.41 -12.30 -3.27
N LYS A 30 -8.73 -13.02 -4.19
CA LYS A 30 -9.27 -14.21 -4.87
C LYS A 30 -9.61 -15.34 -3.90
N GLN A 31 -8.87 -15.45 -2.80
CA GLN A 31 -9.17 -16.37 -1.69
C GLN A 31 -10.35 -15.93 -0.80
N GLY A 32 -11.05 -14.85 -1.16
CA GLY A 32 -12.21 -14.35 -0.43
C GLY A 32 -11.88 -13.62 0.88
N LYS A 33 -10.62 -13.22 1.08
CA LYS A 33 -10.23 -12.46 2.28
C LYS A 33 -10.75 -11.03 2.20
N SER A 34 -11.25 -10.53 3.33
CA SER A 34 -11.63 -9.12 3.48
C SER A 34 -10.38 -8.32 3.80
N LEU A 35 -9.91 -7.49 2.86
CA LEU A 35 -8.67 -6.74 3.00
C LEU A 35 -8.94 -5.25 3.23
N VAL A 36 -8.12 -4.61 4.07
CA VAL A 36 -7.97 -3.15 4.17
C VAL A 36 -6.50 -2.83 3.96
N VAL A 37 -6.20 -2.04 2.93
CA VAL A 37 -4.81 -1.68 2.58
C VAL A 37 -4.54 -0.25 3.03
N VAL A 38 -3.42 -0.06 3.75
CA VAL A 38 -2.99 1.24 4.27
C VAL A 38 -1.59 1.54 3.75
N HIS A 39 -1.41 2.60 2.96
CA HIS A 39 -0.09 3.02 2.47
C HIS A 39 0.38 4.34 3.09
N GLY A 40 1.68 4.61 3.00
CA GLY A 40 2.26 5.91 3.32
C GLY A 40 2.57 6.70 2.04
N GLY A 41 2.93 7.98 2.19
CA GLY A 41 3.31 8.85 1.08
C GLY A 41 4.50 9.76 1.37
N GLY A 42 5.29 9.48 2.42
CA GLY A 42 6.33 10.40 2.91
C GLY A 42 7.40 10.76 1.88
N GLN A 43 7.79 9.80 1.02
CA GLN A 43 8.74 10.06 -0.07
C GLN A 43 8.16 11.04 -1.09
N VAL A 44 6.97 10.77 -1.62
CA VAL A 44 6.27 11.65 -2.57
C VAL A 44 6.02 13.05 -1.96
N ALA A 45 5.64 13.10 -0.68
CA ALA A 45 5.47 14.37 0.01
C ALA A 45 6.80 15.15 0.09
N SER A 46 7.92 14.48 0.34
CA SER A 46 9.25 15.09 0.36
C SER A 46 9.67 15.57 -1.04
N GLU A 47 9.37 14.79 -2.08
CA GLU A 47 9.64 15.16 -3.48
C GLU A 47 8.87 16.43 -3.87
N TRP A 48 7.59 16.54 -3.50
CA TRP A 48 6.81 17.76 -3.73
C TRP A 48 7.34 18.96 -2.97
N LEU A 49 7.75 18.79 -1.72
CA LEU A 49 8.38 19.86 -0.95
C LEU A 49 9.66 20.36 -1.60
N ALA A 50 10.47 19.45 -2.15
CA ALA A 50 11.68 19.82 -2.89
C ALA A 50 11.36 20.61 -4.17
N MET A 51 10.31 20.24 -4.90
CA MET A 51 9.85 20.96 -6.10
C MET A 51 9.34 22.37 -5.80
N LEU A 52 8.73 22.58 -4.62
CA LEU A 52 8.23 23.89 -4.19
C LEU A 52 9.33 24.79 -3.62
N ALA A 53 10.47 24.21 -3.22
CA ALA A 53 11.58 24.92 -2.62
C ALA A 53 12.60 25.48 -3.64
N GLY A 54 12.46 25.13 -4.92
CA GLY A 54 13.26 25.65 -6.04
C GLY A 54 12.47 26.58 -6.94
#